data_AF-J7HSK9-F1
#
_entry.id   AF-J7HSK9-F1
#
_cell.length_a   1.000
_cell.length_b   1.000
_cell.length_c   1.000
_cell.angle_alpha   90.00
_cell.angle_beta   90.00
_cell.angle_gamma   90.00
#
_symmetry.space_group_name_H-M   'P 1'
#
loop_
_entity.id
_entity.type
_entity.pdbx_description
1 polymer ?
#
loop_
_entity_poly.entity_id
_entity_poly.type
_entity_poly.pdbx_seq_one_letter_code
_entity_poly.pdbx_strand_id
1 'polypeptide(L)'
;TGQTGPSGNDQNSTGTDSVDDSRHNLSLQTSASSTSANFNAMTDNRLYQPNDKSPLQIFVRAKKKINDIYGEIEEYVLETTTFINALHADAEIVDKAERELFESYVHKVAAIREVLQR
;
A
#
# COMPACT_ATOMS: atom_id res chain seq x y z
N THR A 1 33.23 -42.02 61.43
CA THR A 1 34.02 -40.78 61.65
C THR A 1 34.56 -40.38 60.30
N GLY A 2 33.88 -39.52 59.54
CA GLY A 2 34.11 -38.05 59.48
C GLY A 2 35.22 -37.76 58.47
N GLN A 3 35.25 -36.74 57.63
CA GLN A 3 34.46 -35.53 57.38
C GLN A 3 34.97 -34.97 56.02
N THR A 4 34.13 -34.18 55.35
CA THR A 4 34.45 -33.22 54.29
C THR A 4 35.31 -32.06 54.79
N GLY A 5 36.18 -31.47 53.96
CA GLY A 5 36.80 -30.16 54.28
C GLY A 5 37.88 -29.67 53.30
N PRO A 6 37.75 -28.46 52.70
CA PRO A 6 38.70 -27.84 51.76
C PRO A 6 39.58 -26.74 52.39
N SER A 7 40.66 -26.34 51.71
CA SER A 7 41.45 -25.12 51.93
C SER A 7 42.41 -24.98 50.75
N GLY A 8 42.56 -23.89 50.01
CA GLY A 8 42.24 -22.49 50.27
C GLY A 8 43.41 -21.71 49.66
N ASN A 9 43.20 -21.02 48.54
CA ASN A 9 44.22 -20.20 47.89
C ASN A 9 43.62 -18.81 47.61
N ASP A 10 43.51 -18.03 48.68
CA ASP A 10 43.53 -16.56 48.68
C ASP A 10 44.96 -16.13 48.25
N GLN A 11 45.24 -15.05 47.54
CA GLN A 11 44.56 -13.78 47.32
C GLN A 11 45.36 -13.04 46.22
N ASN A 12 44.69 -12.31 45.32
CA ASN A 12 45.08 -10.93 45.04
C ASN A 12 43.89 -10.15 44.44
N SER A 13 43.39 -9.21 45.22
CA SER A 13 42.48 -8.12 44.86
C SER A 13 43.14 -7.20 43.80
N THR A 14 42.45 -6.46 42.93
CA THR A 14 41.56 -5.33 43.25
C THR A 14 41.06 -4.71 41.93
N GLY A 15 39.81 -4.21 41.92
CA GLY A 15 39.35 -3.13 41.02
C GLY A 15 38.46 -3.60 39.87
N THR A 16 37.13 -3.44 39.97
CA THR A 16 36.33 -2.31 39.41
C THR A 16 36.22 -2.40 37.88
N ASP A 17 35.09 -2.31 37.20
CA ASP A 17 33.73 -1.88 37.52
C ASP A 17 32.92 -2.05 36.21
N SER A 18 31.63 -2.35 36.36
CA SER A 18 30.52 -2.09 35.43
C SER A 18 30.57 -2.54 33.96
N VAL A 19 29.62 -3.42 33.66
CA VAL A 19 29.09 -3.77 32.34
C VAL A 19 28.58 -2.54 31.57
N ASP A 20 29.28 -2.20 30.49
CA ASP A 20 28.82 -1.45 29.31
C ASP A 20 27.71 -2.27 28.61
N ASP A 21 26.56 -1.77 28.17
CA ASP A 21 26.35 -0.57 27.38
C ASP A 21 24.84 -0.19 27.50
N SER A 22 24.57 0.98 28.08
CA SER A 22 23.23 1.54 28.13
C SER A 22 23.28 3.01 27.76
N ARG A 23 22.63 3.29 26.62
CA ARG A 23 21.99 4.54 26.22
C ARG A 23 22.94 5.63 25.74
N HIS A 24 22.78 6.02 24.47
CA HIS A 24 22.55 7.38 23.97
C HIS A 24 22.52 7.26 22.42
N ASN A 25 21.46 7.66 21.71
CA ASN A 25 21.19 9.06 21.47
C ASN A 25 19.74 9.25 20.96
N LEU A 26 18.90 9.86 21.81
CA LEU A 26 17.67 10.51 21.40
C LEU A 26 18.06 11.88 20.84
N SER A 27 18.00 12.06 19.52
CA SER A 27 18.01 13.39 18.93
C SER A 27 16.74 13.58 18.10
N LEU A 28 15.83 14.38 18.67
CA LEU A 28 14.74 15.01 17.94
C LEU A 28 15.36 15.99 16.94
N GLN A 29 15.11 15.81 15.65
CA GLN A 29 15.28 16.89 14.68
C GLN A 29 13.92 17.26 14.10
N THR A 30 13.36 18.32 14.68
CA THR A 30 12.30 19.13 14.11
C THR A 30 12.86 19.96 12.97
N SER A 31 12.27 19.85 11.78
CA SER A 31 12.33 20.91 10.77
C SER A 31 10.95 21.03 10.13
N ALA A 32 10.16 21.95 10.67
CA ALA A 32 9.01 22.50 10.00
C ALA A 32 9.48 23.51 8.93
N SER A 33 8.77 23.48 7.79
CA SER A 33 8.64 24.52 6.76
C SER A 33 9.67 24.56 5.63
N SER A 34 9.25 24.10 4.46
CA SER A 34 9.26 24.92 3.24
C SER A 34 8.27 24.38 2.22
N THR A 35 7.21 25.15 1.96
CA THR A 35 6.41 25.02 0.75
C THR A 35 7.29 25.36 -0.45
N SER A 36 7.51 24.42 -1.35
CA SER A 36 7.78 24.72 -2.76
C SER A 36 7.28 23.57 -3.62
N ALA A 37 6.33 23.89 -4.48
CA ALA A 37 5.84 23.01 -5.52
C ALA A 37 7.01 22.65 -6.44
N ASN A 38 7.27 21.36 -6.62
CA ASN A 38 8.12 20.88 -7.72
C ASN A 38 7.32 19.86 -8.55
N PHE A 39 6.51 20.40 -9.45
CA PHE A 39 6.05 19.68 -10.64
C PHE A 39 7.26 19.42 -11.52
N ASN A 40 7.83 18.22 -11.44
CA ASN A 40 8.29 17.50 -12.63
C ASN A 40 8.70 16.06 -12.30
N ALA A 41 7.91 15.15 -12.86
CA ALA A 41 8.41 14.07 -13.71
C ALA A 41 9.68 13.35 -13.24
N MET A 42 9.52 12.37 -12.34
CA MET A 42 10.33 11.16 -12.38
C MET A 42 9.41 9.95 -12.30
N THR A 43 8.94 9.55 -13.49
CA THR A 43 8.86 8.16 -13.95
C THR A 43 8.79 7.12 -12.84
N ASP A 44 7.57 6.69 -12.56
CA ASP A 44 7.06 5.30 -12.46
C ASP A 44 8.06 4.12 -12.51
N ASN A 45 9.19 4.23 -11.81
CA ASN A 45 10.23 3.19 -11.73
C ASN A 45 10.47 2.74 -10.29
N ARG A 46 9.63 3.18 -9.34
CA ARG A 46 9.67 2.74 -7.93
C ARG A 46 9.00 1.39 -7.70
N LEU A 47 8.51 0.72 -8.74
CA LEU A 47 7.91 -0.62 -8.62
C LEU A 47 8.94 -1.68 -8.18
N TYR A 48 10.24 -1.41 -8.35
CA TYR A 48 11.34 -2.30 -8.02
C TYR A 48 12.41 -1.61 -7.16
N GLN A 49 12.02 -0.94 -6.08
CA GLN A 49 13.00 -0.62 -5.03
C GLN A 49 13.24 -1.92 -4.22
N PRO A 50 14.42 -2.55 -4.28
CA PRO A 50 14.63 -3.91 -3.78
C PRO A 50 14.97 -3.93 -2.28
N ASN A 51 14.31 -3.12 -1.47
CA ASN A 51 14.52 -3.13 -0.01
C ASN A 51 13.17 -2.98 0.70
N ASP A 52 12.86 -3.99 1.53
CA ASP A 52 11.82 -4.04 2.58
C ASP A 52 10.37 -4.44 2.22
N LYS A 53 10.08 -4.94 1.01
CA LYS A 53 8.70 -5.35 0.68
C LYS A 53 8.64 -6.76 0.09
N SER A 54 7.97 -7.65 0.82
CA SER A 54 7.67 -9.02 0.38
C SER A 54 7.10 -9.04 -1.05
N PRO A 55 7.57 -9.92 -1.95
CA PRO A 55 7.02 -10.06 -3.31
C PRO A 55 5.49 -10.20 -3.33
N LEU A 56 4.90 -10.84 -2.32
CA LEU A 56 3.45 -10.97 -2.18
C LEU A 56 2.74 -9.63 -1.99
N GLN A 57 3.38 -8.67 -1.29
CA GLN A 57 2.83 -7.33 -1.09
C GLN A 57 2.71 -6.54 -2.39
N ILE A 58 3.53 -6.84 -3.40
CA ILE A 58 3.40 -6.25 -4.73
C ILE A 58 2.10 -6.70 -5.38
N PHE A 59 1.81 -8.01 -5.34
CA PHE A 59 0.55 -8.57 -5.83
C PHE A 59 -0.67 -8.03 -5.08
N VAL A 60 -0.61 -7.95 -3.75
CA VAL A 60 -1.71 -7.41 -2.94
C VAL A 60 -2.03 -5.96 -3.32
N ARG A 61 -1.01 -5.12 -3.51
CA ARG A 61 -1.22 -3.72 -3.92
C ARG A 61 -1.73 -3.60 -5.34
N ALA A 62 -1.21 -4.40 -6.26
CA ALA A 62 -1.70 -4.43 -7.63
C ALA A 62 -3.18 -4.87 -7.67
N LYS A 63 -3.54 -5.93 -6.93
CA LYS A 63 -4.92 -6.42 -6.79
C LYS A 63 -5.84 -5.34 -6.22
N LYS A 64 -5.41 -4.61 -5.19
CA LYS A 64 -6.19 -3.49 -4.64
C LYS A 64 -6.39 -2.40 -5.69
N LYS A 65 -5.31 -1.95 -6.33
CA LYS A 65 -5.37 -0.87 -7.33
C LYS A 65 -6.29 -1.21 -8.50
N ILE A 66 -6.23 -2.43 -9.03
CA ILE A 66 -7.10 -2.81 -10.15
C ILE A 66 -8.58 -2.94 -9.72
N ASN A 67 -8.84 -3.39 -8.48
CA ASN A 67 -10.20 -3.42 -7.93
C ASN A 67 -10.79 -2.01 -7.79
N ASP A 68 -9.99 -1.07 -7.29
CA ASP A 68 -10.39 0.33 -7.10
C ASP A 68 -10.70 0.97 -8.47
N ILE A 69 -9.82 0.82 -9.46
CA ILE A 69 -10.02 1.34 -10.83
C ILE A 69 -11.31 0.78 -11.46
N TYR A 70 -11.56 -0.52 -11.35
CA TYR A 70 -12.79 -1.08 -11.92
C TYR A 70 -14.05 -0.61 -11.19
N GLY A 71 -13.95 -0.20 -9.92
CA GLY A 71 -15.04 0.46 -9.21
C GLY A 71 -15.35 1.84 -9.80
N GLU A 72 -14.33 2.63 -10.09
CA GLU A 72 -14.48 3.93 -10.76
C GLU A 72 -15.04 3.78 -12.19
N ILE A 73 -14.59 2.76 -12.93
CA ILE A 73 -15.11 2.47 -14.27
C ILE A 73 -16.59 2.05 -14.22
N GLU A 74 -16.99 1.27 -13.21
CA GLU A 74 -18.38 0.85 -13.02
C GLU A 74 -19.32 2.05 -12.85
N GLU A 75 -18.94 2.99 -11.99
CA GLU A 75 -19.66 4.26 -11.80
C GLU A 75 -19.71 5.07 -13.10
N TYR A 76 -18.57 5.28 -13.76
CA TYR A 76 -18.50 6.05 -15.01
C TYR A 76 -19.37 5.47 -16.13
N VAL A 77 -19.34 4.15 -16.33
CA VAL A 77 -20.13 3.49 -17.37
C VAL A 77 -21.62 3.57 -17.06
N LEU A 78 -22.01 3.46 -15.78
CA LEU A 78 -23.40 3.61 -15.36
C LEU A 78 -23.92 5.03 -15.61
N GLU A 79 -23.16 6.05 -15.22
CA GLU A 79 -23.50 7.46 -15.45
C GLU A 79 -23.60 7.77 -16.94
N THR A 80 -22.62 7.31 -17.72
CA THR A 80 -22.60 7.51 -19.19
C THR A 80 -23.80 6.83 -19.86
N THR A 81 -24.12 5.59 -19.47
CA THR A 81 -25.28 4.88 -20.02
C THR A 81 -26.59 5.61 -19.68
N THR A 82 -26.70 6.15 -18.47
CA THR A 82 -27.85 6.95 -18.03
C THR A 82 -27.98 8.22 -18.87
N PHE A 83 -26.87 8.94 -19.08
CA PHE A 83 -26.84 10.15 -19.91
C PHE A 83 -27.24 9.87 -21.37
N ILE A 84 -26.66 8.83 -21.98
CA ILE A 84 -26.96 8.43 -23.35
C ILE A 84 -28.44 8.06 -23.52
N ASN A 85 -29.02 7.34 -22.56
CA ASN A 85 -30.44 6.99 -22.58
C ASN A 85 -31.35 8.21 -22.43
N ALA A 86 -30.96 9.22 -21.64
CA ALA A 86 -31.70 10.48 -21.53
C ALA A 86 -31.67 11.28 -22.84
N LEU A 87 -30.50 11.40 -23.50
CA LEU A 87 -30.38 12.11 -24.78
C LEU A 87 -31.24 11.52 -25.90
N HIS A 88 -31.36 10.19 -25.94
CA HIS A 88 -32.22 9.54 -26.93
C HIS A 88 -33.71 9.83 -26.69
N ALA A 89 -34.14 9.89 -25.44
CA ALA A 89 -35.53 10.21 -25.09
C ALA A 89 -35.91 11.65 -25.47
N ASP A 90 -34.98 12.60 -25.34
CA ASP A 90 -35.25 14.02 -25.54
C ASP A 90 -35.11 14.46 -27.01
N ALA A 91 -34.18 13.88 -27.78
CA ALA A 91 -33.83 14.40 -29.10
C ALA A 91 -33.42 13.35 -30.16
N GLU A 92 -33.60 12.05 -29.89
CA GLU A 92 -33.26 10.94 -30.80
C GLU A 92 -31.85 11.07 -31.44
N ILE A 93 -30.90 11.65 -30.71
CA ILE A 93 -29.55 11.99 -31.22
C ILE A 93 -28.68 10.73 -31.35
N VAL A 94 -28.94 9.72 -30.53
CA VAL A 94 -28.16 8.48 -30.43
C VAL A 94 -28.97 7.32 -30.99
N ASP A 95 -28.37 6.43 -31.78
CA ASP A 95 -29.10 5.29 -32.34
C ASP A 95 -29.26 4.13 -31.33
N LYS A 96 -30.13 3.17 -31.65
CA LYS A 96 -30.41 2.02 -30.77
C LYS A 96 -29.19 1.11 -30.57
N ALA A 97 -28.34 0.95 -31.59
CA ALA A 97 -27.20 0.04 -31.52
C ALA A 97 -26.12 0.59 -30.57
N GLU A 98 -25.90 1.90 -30.59
CA GLU A 98 -24.99 2.59 -29.69
C GLU A 98 -25.47 2.52 -28.24
N ARG A 99 -26.79 2.64 -27.99
CA ARG A 99 -27.36 2.43 -26.65
C ARG A 99 -27.14 1.02 -26.12
N GLU A 100 -27.44 0.01 -26.93
CA GLU A 100 -27.22 -1.40 -26.58
C GLU A 100 -25.72 -1.68 -26.30
N LEU A 101 -24.82 -1.00 -27.01
CA LEU A 101 -23.39 -1.10 -26.77
C LEU A 101 -23.01 -0.58 -25.36
N PHE A 102 -23.53 0.58 -24.97
CA PHE A 102 -23.30 1.14 -23.62
C PHE A 102 -23.89 0.25 -22.52
N GLU A 103 -25.12 -0.24 -22.69
CA GLU A 103 -25.74 -1.21 -21.78
C GLU A 103 -24.87 -2.48 -21.65
N SER A 104 -24.27 -2.95 -22.75
CA SER A 104 -23.35 -4.09 -22.72
C SER A 104 -22.10 -3.86 -21.86
N TYR A 105 -21.61 -2.62 -21.79
CA TYR A 105 -20.44 -2.28 -20.98
C TYR A 105 -20.74 -2.36 -19.49
N VAL A 106 -21.94 -1.96 -19.06
CA VAL A 106 -22.38 -2.11 -17.66
C VAL A 106 -22.26 -3.58 -17.23
N HIS A 107 -22.78 -4.51 -18.04
CA HIS A 107 -22.71 -5.94 -17.74
C HIS A 107 -21.28 -6.50 -17.75
N LYS A 108 -20.45 -6.09 -18.72
CA LYS A 108 -19.05 -6.54 -18.80
C LYS A 108 -18.23 -6.06 -17.61
N VAL A 109 -18.40 -4.81 -17.19
CA VAL A 109 -17.68 -4.24 -16.05
C VAL A 109 -18.12 -4.91 -14.75
N ALA A 110 -19.42 -5.15 -14.56
CA ALA A 110 -19.93 -5.88 -13.40
C ALA A 110 -19.34 -7.30 -13.30
N ALA A 111 -19.25 -8.03 -14.43
CA ALA A 111 -18.63 -9.35 -14.46
C ALA A 111 -17.14 -9.32 -14.10
N ILE A 112 -16.40 -8.30 -14.55
CA ILE A 112 -14.99 -8.13 -14.19
C ILE A 112 -14.84 -7.81 -12.70
N ARG A 113 -15.69 -6.93 -12.16
CA ARG A 113 -15.73 -6.60 -10.73
C ARG A 113 -15.96 -7.83 -9.87
N GLU A 114 -16.89 -8.70 -10.26
CA GLU A 114 -17.15 -9.96 -9.57
C GLU A 114 -15.89 -10.84 -9.51
N VAL A 115 -15.13 -10.92 -10.60
CA VAL A 115 -13.88 -11.69 -10.65
C VAL A 115 -12.80 -11.06 -9.78
N LEU A 116 -12.68 -9.73 -9.78
CA LEU A 116 -11.63 -9.01 -9.04
C LEU A 116 -11.86 -9.00 -7.52
N GLN A 117 -13.11 -9.05 -7.07
CA GLN A 117 -13.47 -9.07 -5.64
C GLN A 117 -13.16 -10.41 -4.94
N ARG A 118 -13.00 -11.49 -5.71
CA ARG A 118 -12.56 -12.81 -5.21
C ARG A 118 -11.06 -12.78 -4.91
#